data_AF-A0AAD5JDL8-F1
#
_entry.id   AF-A0AAD5JDL8-F1
#
_cell.length_a   1.000
_cell.length_b   1.000
_cell.length_c   1.000
_cell.angle_alpha   90.00
_cell.angle_beta   90.00
_cell.angle_gamma   90.00
#
_symmetry.space_group_name_H-M   'P 1'
#
loop_
_entity.id
_entity.type
_entity.pdbx_description
1 polymer ?
#
loop_
_entity_poly.entity_id
_entity_poly.type
_entity_poly.pdbx_seq_one_letter_code
_entity_poly.pdbx_strand_id
1 'polypeptide(L)'
;MGLNGDRVGECGNEYTMKSVEKALETVLRVAQCLPPVTVTLEEALGKVLAEDIRAPDPLRPYPASIKDGYAVVASDGPGEYPVITESRAGNDGVGVIVTPGTAAYVTTGGQDFGSDDWQY
;
A
#
# COMPACT_ATOMS: atom_id res chain seq x y z
N MET A 1 74.28 -41.32 -20.07
CA MET A 1 73.78 -40.31 -21.02
C MET A 1 72.33 -40.00 -20.64
N GLY A 2 72.05 -38.74 -20.24
CA GLY A 2 70.74 -38.08 -20.03
C GLY A 2 69.80 -38.74 -19.00
N LEU A 3 69.59 -38.25 -17.77
CA LEU A 3 69.12 -36.95 -17.27
C LEU A 3 67.87 -36.38 -17.97
N ASN A 4 66.90 -36.03 -17.11
CA ASN A 4 65.71 -35.18 -17.29
C ASN A 4 64.38 -35.94 -17.48
N GLY A 5 63.34 -35.71 -16.70
CA GLY A 5 63.16 -34.69 -15.67
C GLY A 5 61.96 -35.02 -14.79
N ASP A 6 62.19 -34.90 -13.50
CA ASP A 6 61.35 -34.22 -12.54
C ASP A 6 59.84 -34.42 -12.67
N ARG A 7 59.35 -35.23 -11.71
CA ARG A 7 58.03 -35.14 -11.09
C ARG A 7 57.43 -33.74 -11.29
N VAL A 8 56.48 -33.63 -12.22
CA VAL A 8 55.59 -32.47 -12.27
C VAL A 8 54.75 -32.56 -11.00
N GLY A 9 55.19 -31.84 -9.96
CA GLY A 9 54.39 -31.63 -8.77
C GLY A 9 53.06 -31.06 -9.22
N GLU A 10 51.98 -31.74 -8.85
CA GLU A 10 50.63 -31.21 -8.98
C GLU A 10 50.60 -29.88 -8.23
N CYS A 11 50.71 -28.78 -8.97
CA CYS A 11 50.31 -27.48 -8.48
C CYS A 11 48.78 -27.51 -8.48
N GLY A 12 48.23 -28.21 -7.47
CA GLY A 12 46.82 -28.36 -7.22
C GLY A 12 46.25 -27.00 -6.88
N ASN A 13 45.91 -26.22 -7.90
CA ASN A 13 44.99 -25.13 -7.71
C ASN A 13 43.62 -25.79 -7.44
N GLU A 14 43.28 -25.98 -6.17
CA GLU A 14 42.03 -26.60 -5.69
C GLU A 14 40.77 -25.89 -6.23
N TYR A 15 40.92 -24.73 -6.89
CA TYR A 15 39.84 -23.96 -7.47
C TYR A 15 39.85 -24.08 -9.00
N THR A 16 39.21 -25.13 -9.52
CA THR A 16 38.85 -25.25 -10.94
C THR A 16 37.85 -24.14 -11.31
N MET A 17 38.08 -23.43 -12.42
CA MET A 17 37.16 -22.40 -12.92
C MET A 17 35.76 -23.00 -13.19
N LYS A 18 34.75 -22.37 -12.61
CA LYS A 18 33.33 -22.73 -12.80
C LYS A 18 32.70 -21.78 -13.82
N SER A 19 31.67 -22.24 -14.53
CA SER A 19 30.82 -21.32 -15.32
C SER A 19 30.09 -20.36 -14.38
N VAL A 20 29.68 -19.21 -14.92
CA VAL A 20 28.97 -18.18 -14.16
C VAL A 20 27.68 -18.74 -13.55
N GLU A 21 26.95 -19.57 -14.28
CA GLU A 21 25.70 -20.20 -13.85
C GLU A 21 25.94 -21.14 -12.67
N LYS A 22 26.97 -22.00 -12.75
CA LYS A 22 27.33 -22.91 -11.65
C LYS A 22 27.83 -22.18 -10.42
N ALA A 23 28.51 -21.06 -10.60
CA ALA A 23 28.95 -20.20 -9.50
C ALA A 23 27.75 -19.55 -8.82
N LEU A 24 26.83 -18.95 -9.59
CA LEU A 24 25.61 -18.34 -9.08
C LEU A 24 24.72 -19.35 -8.33
N GLU A 25 24.49 -20.53 -8.92
CA GLU A 25 23.73 -21.60 -8.27
C GLU A 25 24.37 -22.02 -6.95
N THR A 26 25.69 -22.13 -6.91
CA THR A 26 26.41 -22.47 -5.68
C THR A 26 26.23 -21.39 -4.61
N VAL A 27 26.33 -20.12 -4.96
CA VAL A 27 26.14 -18.99 -4.03
C VAL A 27 24.72 -18.95 -3.49
N LEU A 28 23.71 -19.03 -4.36
CA LEU A 28 22.31 -19.00 -3.96
C LEU A 28 21.91 -20.22 -3.12
N ARG A 29 22.52 -21.39 -3.39
CA ARG A 29 22.28 -22.62 -2.62
C ARG A 29 22.80 -22.55 -1.18
N VAL A 30 23.91 -21.84 -0.94
CA VAL A 30 24.47 -21.72 0.42
C VAL A 30 23.96 -20.49 1.17
N ALA A 31 23.46 -19.49 0.46
CA ALA A 31 22.85 -18.31 1.07
C ALA A 31 21.59 -18.72 1.83
N GLN A 32 21.51 -18.32 3.11
CA GLN A 32 20.34 -18.54 3.95
C GLN A 32 19.61 -17.22 4.18
N CYS A 33 18.28 -17.25 4.11
CA CYS A 33 17.47 -16.11 4.55
C CYS A 33 17.69 -15.89 6.05
N LEU A 34 17.88 -14.62 6.41
CA LEU A 34 17.97 -14.22 7.81
C LEU A 34 16.59 -14.36 8.47
N PRO A 35 16.53 -14.64 9.79
CA PRO A 35 15.29 -14.58 10.54
C PRO A 35 14.63 -13.20 10.43
N PRO A 36 13.29 -13.13 10.41
CA PRO A 36 12.58 -11.87 10.38
C PRO A 36 12.80 -11.07 11.67
N VAL A 37 12.72 -9.75 11.55
CA VAL A 37 12.82 -8.81 12.68
C VAL A 37 11.68 -7.82 12.63
N THR A 38 11.16 -7.45 13.80
CA THR A 38 10.23 -6.34 13.93
C THR A 38 11.02 -5.05 14.08
N VAL A 39 10.68 -4.06 13.26
CA VAL A 39 11.31 -2.74 13.23
C VAL A 39 10.24 -1.66 13.20
N THR A 40 10.63 -0.41 13.47
CA THR A 40 9.70 0.72 13.30
C THR A 40 9.49 1.02 11.81
N LEU A 41 8.48 1.84 11.50
CA LEU A 41 8.16 2.20 10.12
C LEU A 41 9.31 2.98 9.46
N GLU A 42 9.98 3.85 10.22
CA GLU A 42 11.10 4.66 9.75
C GLU A 42 12.31 3.80 9.34
N GLU A 43 12.50 2.66 10.01
CA GLU A 43 13.57 1.72 9.74
C GLU A 43 13.20 0.67 8.68
N ALA A 44 11.93 0.58 8.28
CA ALA A 44 11.45 -0.47 7.38
C ALA A 44 11.91 -0.27 5.93
N LEU A 45 12.22 0.96 5.51
CA LEU A 45 12.61 1.27 4.13
C LEU A 45 13.83 0.45 3.69
N GLY A 46 13.70 -0.23 2.55
CA GLY A 46 14.76 -1.08 1.99
C GLY A 46 14.80 -2.51 2.52
N LYS A 47 13.90 -2.89 3.44
CA LYS A 47 13.72 -4.29 3.89
C LYS A 47 12.69 -5.02 3.04
N VAL A 48 12.70 -6.35 3.13
CA VAL A 48 11.70 -7.23 2.52
C VAL A 48 10.67 -7.61 3.59
N LEU A 49 9.37 -7.55 3.26
CA LEU A 49 8.32 -7.97 4.17
C LEU A 49 8.42 -9.46 4.47
N ALA A 50 8.32 -9.80 5.76
CA ALA A 50 8.32 -11.18 6.23
C ALA A 50 6.92 -11.82 6.28
N GLU A 51 5.87 -11.01 6.19
CA GLU A 51 4.47 -11.43 6.25
C GLU A 51 3.58 -10.52 5.40
N ASP A 52 2.38 -11.02 5.07
CA ASP A 52 1.36 -10.25 4.35
C ASP A 52 0.76 -9.16 5.25
N ILE A 53 0.54 -7.97 4.68
CA ILE A 53 -0.12 -6.86 5.37
C ILE A 53 -1.55 -6.71 4.83
N ARG A 54 -2.54 -6.66 5.75
CA ARG A 54 -3.95 -6.47 5.42
C ARG A 54 -4.47 -5.19 6.07
N ALA A 55 -5.25 -4.41 5.34
CA ALA A 55 -5.92 -3.24 5.92
C ALA A 55 -6.99 -3.72 6.92
N PRO A 56 -6.98 -3.23 8.17
CA PRO A 56 -8.02 -3.56 9.14
C PRO A 56 -9.36 -2.90 8.82
N ASP A 57 -9.31 -1.74 8.16
CA ASP A 57 -10.47 -0.89 7.87
C ASP A 57 -10.44 -0.42 6.40
N PRO A 58 -11.60 -0.12 5.79
CA PRO A 58 -11.67 0.47 4.46
C PRO A 58 -11.15 1.92 4.47
N LEU A 59 -10.60 2.34 3.33
CA LEU A 59 -10.20 3.72 3.10
C LEU A 59 -11.05 4.30 1.94
N ARG A 60 -11.96 5.24 2.17
CA ARG A 60 -12.31 5.91 3.45
C ARG A 60 -13.26 5.09 4.33
N PRO A 61 -13.24 5.29 5.67
CA PRO A 61 -14.11 4.53 6.60
C PRO A 61 -15.58 4.96 6.59
N TYR A 62 -15.91 6.04 5.86
CA TYR A 62 -17.27 6.55 5.69
C TYR A 62 -17.45 7.07 4.25
N PRO A 63 -18.69 7.16 3.74
CA PRO A 63 -18.98 7.82 2.46
C PRO A 63 -18.63 9.29 2.58
N ALA A 64 -17.83 9.78 1.65
CA ALA A 64 -17.17 11.03 1.86
C ALA A 64 -16.97 11.77 0.55
N SER A 65 -17.19 13.08 0.57
CA SER A 65 -17.21 13.87 -0.66
C SER A 65 -15.85 13.89 -1.34
N ILE A 66 -15.89 13.80 -2.68
CA ILE A 66 -14.75 14.00 -3.59
C ILE A 66 -14.65 15.44 -4.11
N LYS A 67 -15.62 16.30 -3.75
CA LYS A 67 -15.70 17.70 -4.18
C LYS A 67 -16.10 18.62 -3.02
N ASP A 68 -15.84 19.90 -3.20
CA ASP A 68 -16.50 20.94 -2.42
C ASP A 68 -17.85 21.25 -3.09
N GLY A 69 -18.94 21.28 -2.33
CA GLY A 69 -20.28 21.46 -2.88
C GLY A 69 -21.39 21.22 -1.87
N TYR A 70 -22.50 20.65 -2.33
CA TYR A 70 -23.66 20.34 -1.51
C TYR A 70 -24.10 18.88 -1.67
N ALA A 71 -24.33 18.20 -0.55
CA ALA A 71 -25.08 16.96 -0.52
C ALA A 71 -26.57 17.29 -0.68
N VAL A 72 -27.23 16.60 -1.61
CA VAL A 72 -28.63 16.79 -2.00
C VAL A 72 -29.26 15.43 -2.26
N VAL A 73 -30.59 15.35 -2.20
CA VAL A 73 -31.31 14.17 -2.70
C VAL A 73 -31.42 14.27 -4.22
N ALA A 74 -30.84 13.31 -4.95
CA ALA A 74 -30.75 13.38 -6.41
C ALA A 74 -32.10 13.52 -7.12
N SER A 75 -33.16 12.94 -6.57
CA SER A 75 -34.53 12.99 -7.12
C SER A 75 -35.21 14.36 -6.97
N ASP A 76 -34.70 15.28 -6.15
CA ASP A 76 -35.26 16.63 -6.01
C ASP A 76 -35.04 17.50 -7.26
N GLY A 77 -33.99 17.20 -8.04
CA GLY A 77 -33.63 17.95 -9.25
C GLY A 77 -33.09 19.36 -8.97
N PRO A 78 -33.13 20.26 -9.97
CA PRO A 78 -32.72 21.65 -9.79
C PRO A 78 -33.75 22.47 -9.00
N GLY A 79 -33.29 23.28 -8.06
CA GLY A 79 -34.15 24.13 -7.24
C GLY A 79 -33.40 24.96 -6.22
N GLU A 80 -34.14 25.70 -5.40
CA GLU A 80 -33.63 26.39 -4.22
C GLU A 80 -33.93 25.55 -2.98
N TYR A 81 -32.89 25.24 -2.21
CA TYR A 81 -32.99 24.38 -1.03
C TYR A 81 -32.36 25.06 0.20
N PRO A 82 -32.98 24.98 1.38
CA PRO A 82 -32.35 25.39 2.62
C PRO A 82 -31.15 24.50 2.94
N VAL A 83 -30.03 25.15 3.30
CA VAL A 83 -28.84 24.46 3.79
C VAL A 83 -29.01 24.18 5.29
N ILE A 84 -29.13 22.91 5.66
CA ILE A 84 -29.47 22.49 7.02
C ILE A 84 -28.26 22.20 7.90
N THR A 85 -27.10 21.95 7.30
CA THR A 85 -25.85 21.70 8.01
C THR A 85 -24.63 21.85 7.09
N GLU A 86 -23.44 21.71 7.67
CA GLU A 86 -22.16 21.72 6.99
C GLU A 86 -21.30 20.52 7.47
N SER A 87 -20.61 19.86 6.55
CA SER A 87 -19.66 18.76 6.80
C SER A 87 -18.30 19.09 6.23
N ARG A 88 -17.33 19.46 7.08
CA ARG A 88 -15.95 19.69 6.63
C ARG A 88 -15.05 18.49 6.92
N ALA A 89 -15.07 18.05 8.17
CA ALA A 89 -14.32 16.88 8.62
C ALA A 89 -14.82 16.41 9.99
N GLY A 90 -14.38 15.21 10.40
CA GLY A 90 -14.65 14.71 11.75
C GLY A 90 -16.14 14.53 12.02
N ASN A 91 -16.65 15.12 13.10
CA ASN A 91 -18.02 14.91 13.58
C ASN A 91 -19.01 15.99 13.10
N ASP A 92 -18.66 16.76 12.08
CA ASP A 92 -19.54 17.78 11.53
C ASP A 92 -20.85 17.14 11.01
N GLY A 93 -21.98 17.69 11.45
CA GLY A 93 -23.33 17.24 11.08
C GLY A 93 -23.68 15.80 11.49
N VAL A 94 -22.95 15.17 12.41
CA VAL A 94 -23.31 13.85 12.95
C VAL A 94 -24.74 13.86 13.47
N GLY A 95 -25.55 12.89 13.02
CA GLY A 95 -26.97 12.77 13.37
C GLY A 95 -27.92 13.64 12.54
N VAL A 96 -27.40 14.47 11.63
CA VAL A 96 -28.21 15.18 10.63
C VAL A 96 -28.39 14.29 9.41
N ILE A 97 -29.62 14.25 8.88
CA ILE A 97 -29.97 13.53 7.66
C ILE A 97 -30.43 14.56 6.64
N VAL A 98 -29.85 14.52 5.44
CA VAL A 98 -30.36 15.30 4.31
C VAL A 98 -31.67 14.66 3.84
N THR A 99 -32.74 15.43 3.90
CA THR A 99 -34.09 15.00 3.51
C THR A 99 -34.51 15.66 2.19
N PRO A 100 -35.50 15.10 1.45
CA PRO A 100 -35.99 15.73 0.24
C PRO A 100 -36.38 17.19 0.47
N GLY A 101 -35.91 18.08 -0.41
CA GLY A 101 -36.07 19.52 -0.30
C GLY A 101 -35.05 20.22 0.62
N THR A 102 -33.96 19.56 1.03
CA THR A 102 -32.88 20.16 1.84
C THR A 102 -31.50 19.87 1.26
N ALA A 103 -30.51 20.67 1.65
CA ALA A 103 -29.12 20.48 1.24
C ALA A 103 -28.17 20.60 2.44
N ALA A 104 -26.99 20.01 2.34
CA ALA A 104 -25.92 20.22 3.31
C ALA A 104 -24.62 20.60 2.59
N TYR A 105 -23.91 21.61 3.09
CA TYR A 105 -22.61 21.97 2.51
C TYR A 105 -21.57 20.89 2.86
N VAL A 106 -20.77 20.46 1.90
CA VAL A 106 -19.72 19.46 2.09
C VAL A 106 -18.41 19.93 1.47
N THR A 107 -17.28 19.72 2.14
CA THR A 107 -15.96 19.85 1.51
C THR A 107 -15.39 18.49 1.13
N THR A 108 -14.37 18.49 0.29
CA THR A 108 -13.59 17.31 -0.06
C THR A 108 -13.04 16.67 1.21
N GLY A 109 -13.39 15.42 1.49
CA GLY A 109 -13.08 14.78 2.77
C GLY A 109 -14.27 14.65 3.71
N GLY A 110 -15.24 15.56 3.64
CA GLY A 110 -16.39 15.64 4.53
C GLY A 110 -17.27 14.40 4.45
N GLN A 111 -17.80 13.99 5.60
CA GLN A 111 -18.71 12.86 5.72
C GLN A 111 -20.08 13.19 5.11
N ASP A 112 -20.68 12.20 4.43
CA ASP A 112 -22.04 12.29 3.90
C ASP A 112 -23.12 11.93 4.94
N PHE A 113 -24.33 12.46 4.74
CA PHE A 113 -25.47 12.45 5.66
C PHE A 113 -26.54 11.39 5.33
N GLY A 114 -26.13 10.25 4.75
CA GLY A 114 -27.04 9.12 4.50
C GLY A 114 -28.02 9.37 3.35
N SER A 115 -27.59 10.08 2.30
CA SER A 115 -28.36 10.12 1.05
C SER A 115 -28.24 8.75 0.36
N ASP A 116 -29.35 8.02 0.23
CA ASP A 116 -29.40 6.64 -0.30
C ASP A 116 -29.03 6.52 -1.79
N ASP A 117 -28.64 7.61 -2.46
CA ASP A 117 -28.36 7.65 -3.89
C ASP A 117 -26.95 8.19 -4.17
N TRP A 118 -25.98 7.27 -4.22
CA TRP A 118 -24.65 7.55 -4.76
C TRP A 118 -24.51 6.91 -6.14
N GLN A 119 -24.81 7.69 -7.18
CA GLN A 119 -24.28 7.47 -8.53
C GLN A 119 -23.31 8.60 -8.88
N TYR A 120 -22.02 8.30 -8.83
CA TYR A 120 -21.01 8.83 -9.74
C TYR A 120 -20.02 7.72 -10.09
#